data_AF-A0A1U7GGY9-F1
#
_entry.id   AF-A0A1U7GGY9-F1
#
_cell.length_a   1.000
_cell.length_b   1.000
_cell.length_c   1.000
_cell.angle_alpha   90.00
_cell.angle_beta   90.00
_cell.angle_gamma   90.00
#
_symmetry.space_group_name_H-M   'P 1'
#
loop_
_entity.id
_entity.type
_entity.pdbx_description
1 polymer ?
#
loop_
_entity_poly.entity_id
_entity_poly.type
_entity_poly.pdbx_seq_one_letter_code
_entity_poly.pdbx_strand_id
1 'polypeptide(L)'
;MTAIALVVGWFTWFIFYLGDAPPSGDRVPKQPPDESRRLRHPSGFSFVAPPHWNLDAFDDDSIRMSPAYVDVAVRRATAILEVSRLGAERPTATEALSRVVFLGDEAFEKMEVCRKSSFDDPAWSHYDLYVHHGDNWYYVGYGVAEERPVLPVEMRSYLETLRWE
;
A
#
# COMPACT_ATOMS: atom_id res chain seq x y z
N MET A 1 31.10 38.05 28.80
CA MET A 1 30.53 38.33 27.46
C MET A 1 30.41 36.99 26.75
N THR A 2 29.57 36.10 27.28
CA THR A 2 29.65 34.64 27.00
C THR A 2 28.26 33.98 26.99
N ALA A 3 27.20 34.72 27.34
CA ALA A 3 25.84 34.21 27.44
C ALA A 3 25.06 34.24 26.11
N ILE A 4 25.53 34.99 25.10
CA ILE A 4 24.82 35.19 23.83
C ILE A 4 25.00 33.99 22.88
N ALA A 5 26.08 33.24 22.99
CA ALA A 5 26.39 32.13 22.07
C ALA A 5 25.51 30.87 22.30
N LEU A 6 25.02 30.64 23.53
CA LEU A 6 24.23 29.46 23.86
C LEU A 6 22.76 29.55 23.41
N VAL A 7 22.19 30.76 23.33
CA VAL A 7 20.78 30.96 22.92
C VAL A 7 20.61 30.77 21.41
N VAL A 8 21.61 31.14 20.61
CA VAL A 8 21.57 30.99 19.14
C VAL A 8 21.65 29.51 18.72
N GLY A 9 22.47 28.71 19.41
CA GLY A 9 22.63 27.28 19.10
C GLY A 9 21.36 26.44 19.33
N TRP A 10 20.56 26.76 20.36
CA TRP A 10 19.30 26.08 20.64
C TRP A 10 18.21 26.42 19.61
N PHE A 11 18.16 27.67 19.13
CA PHE A 11 17.18 28.10 18.11
C PHE A 11 17.46 27.46 16.75
N THR A 12 18.72 27.32 16.35
CA THR A 12 19.07 26.64 15.09
C THR A 12 18.69 25.16 15.11
N TRP A 13 18.88 24.45 16.24
CA TRP A 13 18.49 23.04 16.35
C TRP A 13 16.97 22.84 16.23
N PHE A 14 16.18 23.75 16.81
CA PHE A 14 14.71 23.76 16.69
C PHE A 14 14.24 24.01 15.24
N ILE A 15 14.94 24.88 14.49
CA ILE A 15 14.61 25.16 13.08
C ILE A 15 14.96 23.97 12.17
N PHE A 16 16.04 23.24 12.43
CA PHE A 16 16.34 22.00 11.69
C PHE A 16 15.37 20.85 12.01
N TYR A 17 14.82 20.81 13.22
CA TYR A 17 13.78 19.82 13.59
C TYR A 17 12.37 20.21 13.10
N LEU A 18 12.15 21.48 12.75
CA LEU A 18 10.98 21.98 12.03
C LEU A 18 11.11 21.81 10.50
N GLY A 19 12.18 21.17 10.02
CA GLY A 19 12.30 20.77 8.62
C GLY A 19 11.08 19.94 8.21
N ASP A 20 10.46 20.33 7.10
CA ASP A 20 9.18 19.81 6.59
C ASP A 20 9.01 18.32 6.89
N ALA A 21 8.08 18.01 7.79
CA ALA A 21 7.69 16.63 7.99
C ALA A 21 7.29 16.06 6.62
N PRO A 22 7.81 14.88 6.23
CA PRO A 22 7.48 14.30 4.94
C PRO A 22 5.96 14.19 4.84
N PRO A 23 5.37 14.53 3.69
CA PRO A 23 3.92 14.50 3.54
C PRO A 23 3.36 13.11 3.90
N SER A 24 2.25 13.10 4.63
CA SER A 24 1.54 11.86 4.94
C SER A 24 1.01 11.22 3.67
N GLY A 25 1.13 9.90 3.56
CA GLY A 25 0.46 9.15 2.51
C GLY A 25 -1.05 9.21 2.66
N ASP A 26 -1.76 9.36 1.54
CA ASP A 26 -3.20 9.16 1.50
C ASP A 26 -3.51 7.65 1.47
N ARG A 27 -4.55 7.24 2.19
CA ARG A 27 -5.06 5.85 2.21
C ARG A 27 -5.49 5.39 0.81
N VAL A 28 -6.17 6.27 0.09
CA VAL A 28 -6.50 6.13 -1.32
C VAL A 28 -5.67 7.19 -2.05
N PRO A 29 -4.69 6.80 -2.87
CA PRO A 29 -3.81 7.74 -3.55
C PRO A 29 -4.60 8.72 -4.41
N LYS A 30 -4.31 10.02 -4.34
CA LYS A 30 -4.99 11.05 -5.14
C LYS A 30 -4.25 11.41 -6.43
N GLN A 31 -2.95 11.17 -6.46
CA GLN A 31 -2.12 11.46 -7.62
C GLN A 31 -2.13 10.25 -8.56
N PRO A 32 -2.02 10.43 -9.89
CA PRO A 32 -1.87 9.32 -10.80
C PRO A 32 -0.55 8.57 -10.55
N PRO A 33 -0.45 7.29 -10.94
CA PRO A 33 0.80 6.55 -10.86
C PRO A 33 1.93 7.23 -11.65
N ASP A 34 3.10 7.37 -11.02
CA ASP A 34 4.32 7.85 -11.64
C ASP A 34 5.31 6.71 -11.83
N GLU A 35 5.62 6.36 -13.09
CA GLU A 35 6.57 5.30 -13.46
C GLU A 35 7.96 5.48 -12.85
N SER A 36 8.36 6.71 -12.48
CA SER A 36 9.62 6.96 -11.78
C SER A 36 9.68 6.26 -10.39
N ARG A 37 8.52 5.93 -9.82
CA ARG A 37 8.34 5.25 -8.52
C ARG A 37 8.10 3.74 -8.67
N ARG A 38 8.40 3.15 -9.82
CA ARG A 38 8.26 1.70 -10.03
C ARG A 38 9.18 0.91 -9.11
N LEU A 39 8.58 0.05 -8.30
CA LEU A 39 9.27 -0.95 -7.50
C LEU A 39 9.34 -2.25 -8.29
N ARG A 40 10.54 -2.82 -8.39
CA ARG A 40 10.78 -4.12 -9.02
C ARG A 40 11.08 -5.15 -7.95
N HIS A 41 10.40 -6.28 -8.01
CA HIS A 41 10.64 -7.40 -7.12
C HIS A 41 11.49 -8.47 -7.82
N PRO A 42 12.49 -9.06 -7.16
CA PRO A 42 13.29 -10.15 -7.73
C PRO A 42 12.48 -11.36 -8.22
N SER A 43 11.25 -11.51 -7.72
CA SER A 43 10.36 -12.65 -8.02
C SER A 43 9.58 -12.52 -9.33
N GLY A 44 9.90 -11.54 -10.17
CA GLY A 44 9.34 -11.39 -11.51
C GLY A 44 8.08 -10.53 -11.57
N PHE A 45 7.94 -9.54 -10.68
CA PHE A 45 6.84 -8.57 -10.78
C PHE A 45 7.30 -7.17 -10.42
N SER A 46 6.62 -6.16 -10.96
CA SER A 46 6.84 -4.75 -10.60
C SER A 46 5.55 -3.95 -10.61
N PHE A 47 5.46 -2.92 -9.76
CA PHE A 47 4.34 -1.99 -9.75
C PHE A 47 4.80 -0.59 -9.34
N VAL A 48 4.00 0.42 -9.63
CA VAL A 48 4.27 1.79 -9.21
C VAL A 48 3.82 2.00 -7.77
N ALA A 49 4.75 2.36 -6.89
CA ALA A 49 4.42 2.66 -5.50
C ALA A 49 3.61 3.97 -5.40
N PRO A 50 2.49 3.98 -4.65
CA PRO A 50 1.79 5.22 -4.35
C PRO A 50 2.69 6.29 -3.70
N PRO A 51 2.43 7.58 -3.95
CA PRO A 51 3.20 8.67 -3.37
C PRO A 51 3.08 8.64 -1.84
N HIS A 52 4.22 8.83 -1.19
CA HIS A 52 4.32 8.91 0.27
C HIS A 52 3.82 7.66 1.00
N TRP A 53 3.99 6.49 0.38
CA TRP A 53 3.84 5.20 1.05
C TRP A 53 5.22 4.66 1.42
N ASN A 54 5.30 4.04 2.60
CA ASN A 54 6.47 3.36 3.10
C ASN A 54 6.45 1.89 2.69
N LEU A 55 7.64 1.33 2.53
CA LEU A 55 7.84 -0.09 2.37
C LEU A 55 7.90 -0.73 3.76
N ASP A 56 6.91 -1.55 4.09
CA ASP A 56 6.80 -2.21 5.40
C ASP A 56 7.51 -3.56 5.43
N ALA A 57 7.43 -4.31 4.32
CA ALA A 57 8.11 -5.60 4.13
C ALA A 57 8.48 -5.80 2.66
N PHE A 58 9.59 -6.50 2.44
CA PHE A 58 10.12 -6.85 1.12
C PHE A 58 10.86 -8.18 1.27
N ASP A 59 10.11 -9.26 1.12
CA ASP A 59 10.55 -10.63 1.37
C ASP A 59 10.83 -11.35 0.04
N ASP A 60 11.19 -12.64 0.06
CA ASP A 60 11.56 -13.38 -1.16
C ASP A 60 10.41 -13.55 -2.17
N ASP A 61 9.17 -13.32 -1.75
CA ASP A 61 7.98 -13.52 -2.56
C ASP A 61 6.99 -12.35 -2.52
N SER A 62 7.21 -11.33 -1.68
CA SER A 62 6.18 -10.34 -1.39
C SER A 62 6.71 -8.94 -1.10
N ILE A 63 5.91 -7.95 -1.49
CA ILE A 63 6.07 -6.54 -1.15
C ILE A 63 4.85 -6.11 -0.34
N ARG A 64 5.07 -5.48 0.81
CA ARG A 64 4.02 -4.86 1.63
C ARG A 64 4.32 -3.39 1.85
N MET A 65 3.30 -2.54 1.68
CA MET A 65 3.41 -1.10 1.85
C MET A 65 2.22 -0.52 2.61
N SER A 66 2.43 0.62 3.27
CA SER A 66 1.39 1.40 3.90
C SER A 66 1.64 2.91 3.73
N PRO A 67 0.61 3.76 3.85
CA PRO A 67 0.80 5.21 3.85
C PRO A 67 1.80 5.65 4.91
N ALA A 68 2.73 6.54 4.56
CA ALA A 68 3.65 7.11 5.54
C ALA A 68 2.90 7.96 6.56
N TYR A 69 3.23 7.82 7.84
CA TYR A 69 2.69 8.64 8.93
C TYR A 69 3.73 9.62 9.45
N VAL A 70 3.26 10.82 9.77
CA VAL A 70 4.03 11.82 10.52
C VAL A 70 3.81 11.67 12.04
N ASP A 71 2.68 11.06 12.44
CA ASP A 71 2.26 11.02 13.84
C ASP A 71 2.53 9.67 14.52
N VAL A 72 3.37 9.69 15.55
CA VAL A 72 3.74 8.55 16.41
C VAL A 72 2.54 8.00 17.20
N ALA A 73 1.48 8.80 17.38
CA ALA A 73 0.26 8.38 18.06
C ALA A 73 -0.60 7.42 17.22
N VAL A 74 -0.45 7.41 15.89
CA VAL A 74 -1.21 6.52 15.00
C VAL A 74 -0.47 5.20 14.84
N ARG A 75 -0.72 4.26 15.76
CA ARG A 75 -0.08 2.94 15.75
C ARG A 75 -0.62 1.96 14.69
N ARG A 76 -1.75 2.27 14.05
CA ARG A 76 -2.43 1.36 13.11
C ARG A 76 -2.33 1.89 11.69
N ALA A 77 -1.84 1.05 10.79
CA ALA A 77 -1.91 1.31 9.36
C ALA A 77 -3.37 1.53 8.95
N THR A 78 -3.60 2.61 8.23
CA THR A 78 -4.91 3.06 7.78
C THR A 78 -5.21 2.62 6.35
N ALA A 79 -4.18 2.15 5.65
CA ALA A 79 -4.29 1.34 4.46
C ALA A 79 -3.05 0.44 4.35
N ILE A 80 -3.18 -0.68 3.64
CA ILE A 80 -2.11 -1.63 3.38
C ILE A 80 -2.26 -2.12 1.95
N LEU A 81 -1.16 -2.16 1.22
CA LEU A 81 -1.05 -2.79 -0.10
C LEU A 81 -0.05 -3.93 0.02
N GLU A 82 -0.42 -5.10 -0.47
CA GLU A 82 0.43 -6.28 -0.51
C GLU A 82 0.39 -6.88 -1.91
N VAL A 83 1.55 -7.27 -2.43
CA VAL A 83 1.67 -8.02 -3.68
C VAL A 83 2.60 -9.19 -3.42
N SER A 84 2.13 -10.41 -3.67
CA SER A 84 2.83 -11.64 -3.32
C SER A 84 2.78 -12.66 -4.46
N ARG A 85 3.86 -13.39 -4.72
CA ARG A 85 3.90 -14.53 -5.63
C ARG A 85 3.58 -15.81 -4.85
N LEU A 86 2.56 -16.54 -5.27
CA LEU A 86 2.08 -17.75 -4.58
C LEU A 86 2.63 -19.07 -5.18
N GLY A 87 3.18 -19.02 -6.39
CA GLY A 87 3.67 -20.21 -7.11
C GLY A 87 2.61 -20.85 -8.01
N ALA A 88 2.83 -22.10 -8.45
CA ALA A 88 2.01 -22.72 -9.49
C ALA A 88 0.64 -23.24 -9.03
N GLU A 89 0.48 -23.50 -7.74
CA GLU A 89 -0.75 -24.08 -7.21
C GLU A 89 -1.87 -23.04 -7.16
N ARG A 90 -3.05 -23.41 -7.66
CA ARG A 90 -4.22 -22.54 -7.64
C ARG A 90 -4.69 -22.31 -6.20
N PRO A 91 -4.83 -21.06 -5.73
CA PRO A 91 -5.33 -20.77 -4.40
C PRO A 91 -6.79 -21.20 -4.25
N THR A 92 -7.10 -21.94 -3.19
CA THR A 92 -8.46 -22.38 -2.85
C THR A 92 -9.41 -21.20 -2.61
N ALA A 93 -8.88 -20.07 -2.17
CA ALA A 93 -9.63 -18.82 -1.99
C ALA A 93 -10.36 -18.38 -3.27
N THR A 94 -9.84 -18.72 -4.46
CA THR A 94 -10.42 -18.32 -5.75
C THR A 94 -11.83 -18.86 -6.02
N GLU A 95 -12.25 -19.93 -5.33
CA GLU A 95 -13.56 -20.55 -5.54
C GLU A 95 -14.74 -19.66 -5.11
N ALA A 96 -14.52 -18.75 -4.16
CA ALA A 96 -15.55 -17.87 -3.61
C ALA A 96 -15.52 -16.44 -4.18
N LEU A 97 -14.70 -16.20 -5.22
CA LEU A 97 -14.43 -14.87 -5.77
C LEU A 97 -15.08 -14.68 -7.14
N SER A 98 -15.24 -13.41 -7.53
CA SER A 98 -15.76 -13.05 -8.84
C SER A 98 -14.65 -13.20 -9.88
N ARG A 99 -14.91 -13.96 -10.96
CA ARG A 99 -13.98 -14.08 -12.09
C ARG A 99 -13.95 -12.79 -12.90
N VAL A 100 -12.75 -12.28 -13.18
CA VAL A 100 -12.50 -11.08 -13.98
C VAL A 100 -11.32 -11.32 -14.94
N VAL A 101 -11.10 -10.36 -15.84
CA VAL A 101 -9.88 -10.29 -16.65
C VAL A 101 -9.06 -9.11 -16.14
N PHE A 102 -7.83 -9.37 -15.74
CA PHE A 102 -6.93 -8.33 -15.21
C PHE A 102 -5.63 -8.35 -16.00
N LEU A 103 -5.29 -7.21 -16.64
CA LEU A 103 -4.11 -7.08 -17.49
C LEU A 103 -4.00 -8.13 -18.62
N GLY A 104 -5.15 -8.65 -19.08
CA GLY A 104 -5.24 -9.68 -20.12
C GLY A 104 -5.22 -11.11 -19.58
N ASP A 105 -4.94 -11.29 -18.29
CA ASP A 105 -4.89 -12.58 -17.63
C ASP A 105 -6.20 -12.92 -16.92
N GLU A 106 -6.42 -14.22 -16.68
CA GLU A 106 -7.51 -14.68 -15.81
C GLU A 106 -7.22 -14.27 -14.36
N ALA A 107 -8.22 -13.65 -13.73
CA ALA A 107 -8.13 -13.26 -12.34
C ALA A 107 -9.44 -13.45 -11.58
N PHE A 108 -9.33 -13.37 -10.25
CA PHE A 108 -10.41 -13.59 -9.30
C PHE A 108 -10.33 -12.50 -8.24
N GLU A 109 -11.40 -11.73 -8.06
CA GLU A 109 -11.41 -10.62 -7.12
C GLU A 109 -12.64 -10.57 -6.21
N LYS A 110 -12.48 -9.88 -5.08
CA LYS A 110 -13.57 -9.50 -4.17
C LYS A 110 -13.16 -8.27 -3.38
N MET A 111 -14.12 -7.38 -3.16
CA MET A 111 -14.04 -6.35 -2.12
C MET A 111 -15.06 -6.69 -1.03
N GLU A 112 -14.67 -6.61 0.24
CA GLU A 112 -15.59 -6.80 1.35
C GLU A 112 -15.29 -5.89 2.54
N VAL A 113 -16.33 -5.60 3.32
CA VAL A 113 -16.21 -4.93 4.62
C VAL A 113 -15.98 -6.00 5.69
N CYS A 114 -14.71 -6.27 6.03
CA CYS A 114 -14.34 -7.29 7.02
C CYS A 114 -14.77 -6.91 8.44
N ARG A 115 -14.81 -5.60 8.75
CA ARG A 115 -15.19 -5.08 10.06
C ARG A 115 -15.92 -3.76 9.92
N LYS A 116 -17.10 -3.64 10.53
CA LYS A 116 -17.83 -2.37 10.65
C LYS A 116 -17.22 -1.47 11.70
N SER A 117 -17.47 -0.16 11.60
CA SER A 117 -16.94 0.80 12.57
C SER A 117 -17.51 0.53 13.97
N SER A 118 -16.64 0.57 14.99
CA SER A 118 -17.00 0.60 16.42
C SER A 118 -16.55 1.92 17.05
N PHE A 119 -16.73 2.05 18.37
CA PHE A 119 -16.35 3.24 19.13
C PHE A 119 -14.82 3.47 19.16
N ASP A 120 -14.05 2.40 19.24
CA ASP A 120 -12.58 2.42 19.41
C ASP A 120 -11.83 1.84 18.20
N ASP A 121 -12.55 1.30 17.22
CA ASP A 121 -11.96 0.64 16.06
C ASP A 121 -12.63 1.13 14.78
N PRO A 122 -11.88 1.80 13.88
CA PRO A 122 -12.44 2.16 12.59
C PRO A 122 -12.84 0.91 11.81
N ALA A 123 -13.80 1.08 10.91
CA ALA A 123 -14.11 0.04 9.95
C ALA A 123 -12.87 -0.41 9.17
N TRP A 124 -12.92 -1.64 8.66
CA TRP A 124 -11.90 -2.19 7.79
C TRP A 124 -12.56 -2.88 6.60
N SER A 125 -12.11 -2.52 5.42
CA SER A 125 -12.47 -3.22 4.18
C SER A 125 -11.22 -3.73 3.50
N HIS A 126 -11.37 -4.84 2.80
CA HIS A 126 -10.27 -5.53 2.16
C HIS A 126 -10.65 -5.96 0.75
N TYR A 127 -9.74 -5.72 -0.18
CA TYR A 127 -9.78 -6.15 -1.56
C TYR A 127 -8.77 -7.26 -1.75
N ASP A 128 -9.24 -8.39 -2.27
CA ASP A 128 -8.41 -9.50 -2.71
C ASP A 128 -8.46 -9.60 -4.23
N LEU A 129 -7.30 -9.79 -4.85
CA LEU A 129 -7.15 -10.11 -6.26
C LEU A 129 -6.12 -11.23 -6.41
N TYR A 130 -6.53 -12.31 -7.05
CA TYR A 130 -5.66 -13.41 -7.44
C TYR A 130 -5.55 -13.45 -8.94
N VAL A 131 -4.33 -13.45 -9.46
CA VAL A 131 -4.05 -13.41 -10.91
C VAL A 131 -3.21 -14.62 -11.28
N HIS A 132 -3.60 -15.30 -12.36
CA HIS A 132 -2.78 -16.37 -12.93
C HIS A 132 -2.01 -15.84 -14.14
N HIS A 133 -0.68 -15.79 -14.04
CA HIS A 133 0.19 -15.36 -15.12
C HIS A 133 1.36 -16.32 -15.32
N GLY A 134 1.50 -16.84 -16.54
CA GLY A 134 2.46 -17.91 -16.85
C GLY A 134 2.14 -19.16 -16.04
N ASP A 135 3.15 -19.68 -15.33
CA ASP A 135 3.04 -20.83 -14.42
C ASP A 135 2.85 -20.42 -12.96
N ASN A 136 2.52 -19.15 -12.67
CA ASN A 136 2.44 -18.64 -11.31
C ASN A 136 1.12 -17.94 -11.02
N TRP A 137 0.68 -18.08 -9.78
CA TRP A 137 -0.34 -17.28 -9.15
C TRP A 137 0.29 -16.11 -8.40
N TYR A 138 -0.38 -14.98 -8.47
CA TYR A 138 -0.04 -13.76 -7.74
C TYR A 138 -1.25 -13.36 -6.91
N TYR A 139 -0.98 -12.83 -5.72
CA TYR A 139 -1.96 -12.21 -4.84
C TYR A 139 -1.68 -10.72 -4.75
N VAL A 140 -2.75 -9.94 -4.80
CA VAL A 140 -2.75 -8.50 -4.59
C VAL A 140 -3.82 -8.20 -3.54
N GLY A 141 -3.39 -7.76 -2.37
CA GLY A 141 -4.26 -7.39 -1.26
C GLY A 141 -4.26 -5.87 -1.06
N TYR A 142 -5.45 -5.27 -0.92
CA TYR A 142 -5.56 -3.88 -0.49
C TYR A 142 -6.57 -3.73 0.65
N GLY A 143 -6.05 -3.40 1.84
CA GLY A 143 -6.84 -3.13 3.03
C GLY A 143 -6.94 -1.62 3.31
N VAL A 144 -8.09 -1.15 3.80
CA VAL A 144 -8.32 0.26 4.14
C VAL A 144 -9.21 0.43 5.36
N ALA A 145 -8.84 1.36 6.24
CA ALA A 145 -9.56 1.69 7.46
C ALA A 145 -10.80 2.57 7.21
N GLU A 146 -11.73 2.08 6.39
CA GLU A 146 -12.99 2.71 6.01
C GLU A 146 -13.98 1.62 5.53
N GLU A 147 -15.29 1.84 5.68
CA GLU A 147 -16.31 0.97 5.06
C GLU A 147 -16.38 1.24 3.55
N ARG A 148 -15.91 0.30 2.74
CA ARG A 148 -15.89 0.39 1.29
C ARG A 148 -16.31 -0.94 0.68
N PRO A 149 -17.48 -1.00 0.02
CA PRO A 149 -17.93 -2.23 -0.64
C PRO A 149 -17.32 -2.42 -2.03
N VAL A 150 -16.61 -1.41 -2.56
CA VAL A 150 -16.01 -1.41 -3.90
C VAL A 150 -14.59 -0.83 -3.83
N LEU A 151 -13.67 -1.39 -4.62
CA LEU A 151 -12.31 -0.87 -4.76
C LEU A 151 -12.34 0.56 -5.34
N PRO A 152 -11.67 1.54 -4.73
CA PRO A 152 -11.54 2.89 -5.29
C PRO A 152 -10.86 2.86 -6.67
N VAL A 153 -11.38 3.65 -7.61
CA VAL A 153 -10.86 3.73 -8.99
C VAL A 153 -9.41 4.20 -9.01
N GLU A 154 -9.04 5.10 -8.11
CA GLU A 154 -7.68 5.58 -7.97
C GLU A 154 -6.75 4.44 -7.56
N MET A 155 -7.13 3.62 -6.58
CA MET A 155 -6.34 2.45 -6.20
C MET A 155 -6.27 1.42 -7.34
N ARG A 156 -7.39 1.19 -8.06
CA ARG A 156 -7.41 0.35 -9.27
C ARG A 156 -6.34 0.77 -10.27
N SER A 157 -6.18 2.09 -10.51
CA SER A 157 -5.17 2.60 -11.45
C SER A 157 -3.74 2.26 -11.04
N TYR A 158 -3.45 2.20 -9.73
CA TYR A 158 -2.14 1.74 -9.23
C TYR A 158 -1.96 0.24 -9.41
N LEU A 159 -2.97 -0.56 -9.12
CA LEU A 159 -2.91 -2.01 -9.33
C LEU A 159 -2.68 -2.32 -10.81
N GLU A 160 -3.31 -1.59 -11.73
CA GLU A 160 -3.13 -1.73 -13.18
C GLU A 160 -1.72 -1.35 -13.69
N THR A 161 -0.84 -0.82 -12.82
CA THR A 161 0.59 -0.64 -13.16
C THR A 161 1.43 -1.90 -12.96
N LEU A 162 0.84 -2.98 -12.43
CA LEU A 162 1.48 -4.27 -12.29
C LEU A 162 2.04 -4.74 -13.64
N ARG A 163 3.25 -5.27 -13.60
CA ARG A 163 3.92 -5.93 -14.72
C ARG A 163 4.53 -7.22 -14.23
N TRP A 164 4.45 -8.23 -15.08
CA TRP A 164 5.10 -9.52 -14.89
C TRP A 164 6.42 -9.50 -15.70
N GLU A 165 7.52 -9.92 -15.09
CA GLU A 165 8.88 -9.89 -15.67
C GLU A 165 9.48 -11.29 -15.78
#